data_AF-A0A482X3P3-F1
#
_entry.id   AF-A0A482X3P3-F1
#
_cell.length_a   1.000
_cell.length_b   1.000
_cell.length_c   1.000
_cell.angle_alpha   90.00
_cell.angle_beta   90.00
_cell.angle_gamma   90.00
#
_symmetry.space_group_name_H-M   'P 1'
#
loop_
_entity.id
_entity.type
_entity.pdbx_description
1 polymer ?
#
loop_
_entity_poly.entity_id
_entity_poly.type
_entity_poly.pdbx_seq_one_letter_code
_entity_poly.pdbx_strand_id
1 'polypeptide(L)'
;MFGFFRNNKFHLVILQVLREIALQMGQQMLEVCVVPPHSHSHTSSYPSVQSNAFQFLPPLYIITPTYRRPEQVPELTRLAQTLMHVPNLHWLVIEDAHNQTTQVTELLQRTGIRFEHLIGKLIRTKITCFML
;
A
#
# COMPACT_ATOMS: atom_id res chain seq x y z
N MET A 1 21.41 2.15 10.46
CA MET A 1 20.45 2.25 11.58
C MET A 1 19.03 1.99 11.05
N PHE A 2 18.77 0.79 10.52
CA PHE A 2 17.42 0.33 10.16
C PHE A 2 17.01 -0.64 11.26
N GLY A 3 16.39 -0.09 12.31
CA GLY A 3 15.86 -0.87 13.41
C GLY A 3 14.74 -1.77 12.92
N PHE A 4 15.07 -3.05 12.81
CA PHE A 4 14.22 -4.22 12.71
C PHE A 4 12.75 -3.98 13.14
N PHE A 5 11.80 -4.03 12.20
CA PHE A 5 10.37 -4.21 12.50
C PHE A 5 10.14 -5.64 13.01
N ARG A 6 10.65 -5.94 14.21
CA ARG A 6 10.58 -7.25 14.84
C ARG A 6 9.30 -7.41 15.68
N ASN A 7 8.20 -6.90 15.19
CA ASN A 7 6.94 -6.85 15.91
C ASN A 7 5.93 -7.78 15.23
N ASN A 8 5.59 -8.88 15.92
CA ASN A 8 4.62 -9.89 15.45
C ASN A 8 3.25 -9.29 15.08
N LYS A 9 2.93 -8.08 15.57
CA LYS A 9 1.66 -7.40 15.30
C LYS A 9 1.63 -6.67 13.96
N PHE A 10 2.72 -6.03 13.57
CA PHE A 10 2.85 -5.49 12.20
C PHE A 10 2.72 -6.61 11.19
N HIS A 11 3.38 -7.74 11.47
CA HIS A 11 3.25 -8.94 10.67
C HIS A 11 1.79 -9.43 10.59
N LEU A 12 1.04 -9.46 11.70
CA LEU A 12 -0.37 -9.86 11.70
C LEU A 12 -1.27 -8.91 10.89
N VAL A 13 -1.11 -7.59 11.05
CA VAL A 13 -1.87 -6.60 10.28
C VAL A 13 -1.55 -6.73 8.79
N ILE A 14 -0.26 -6.88 8.46
CA ILE A 14 0.20 -7.10 7.09
C ILE A 14 -0.40 -8.38 6.51
N LEU A 15 -0.34 -9.50 7.23
CA LEU A 15 -0.91 -10.76 6.77
C LEU A 15 -2.43 -10.69 6.59
N GLN A 16 -3.15 -10.00 7.47
CA GLN A 16 -4.58 -9.80 7.34
C GLN A 16 -4.90 -9.01 6.08
N VAL A 17 -4.24 -7.87 5.88
CA VAL A 17 -4.46 -7.01 4.71
C VAL A 17 -4.05 -7.70 3.42
N LEU A 18 -2.90 -8.39 3.41
CA LEU A 18 -2.45 -9.18 2.26
C LEU A 18 -3.44 -10.30 1.91
N ARG A 19 -4.04 -10.96 2.91
CA ARG A 19 -5.06 -11.98 2.68
C ARG A 19 -6.30 -11.37 2.03
N GLU A 20 -6.80 -10.25 2.55
CA GLU A 20 -7.98 -9.59 1.98
C GLU A 20 -7.71 -9.10 0.55
N ILE A 21 -6.55 -8.50 0.31
CA ILE A 21 -6.12 -8.09 -1.05
C ILE A 21 -6.01 -9.30 -1.98
N ALA A 22 -5.38 -10.39 -1.53
CA ALA A 22 -5.23 -11.60 -2.34
C ALA A 22 -6.60 -12.23 -2.69
N LEU A 23 -7.55 -12.21 -1.76
CA LEU A 23 -8.92 -12.69 -2.01
C LEU A 23 -9.64 -11.80 -3.02
N GLN A 24 -9.52 -10.47 -2.90
CA GLN A 24 -10.10 -9.51 -3.85
C GLN A 24 -9.51 -9.67 -5.25
N MET A 25 -8.18 -9.78 -5.36
CA MET A 25 -7.51 -10.03 -6.64
C MET A 25 -7.88 -11.39 -7.24
N GLY A 26 -8.04 -12.42 -6.42
CA GLY A 26 -8.50 -13.74 -6.85
C GLY A 26 -9.90 -13.73 -7.46
N GLN A 27 -10.79 -12.86 -6.97
CA GLN A 27 -12.12 -12.67 -7.56
C GLN A 27 -12.06 -11.89 -8.88
N GLN A 28 -11.15 -10.92 -9.01
CA GLN A 28 -11.00 -10.09 -10.22
C GLN A 28 -10.32 -10.83 -11.39
N MET A 29 -9.45 -11.81 -11.11
CA MET A 29 -8.76 -12.59 -12.14
C MET A 29 -9.68 -13.58 -12.90
N LEU A 30 -10.88 -13.87 -12.38
CA LEU A 30 -11.87 -14.69 -13.08
C LEU A 30 -12.56 -13.97 -14.26
N GLU A 31 -12.30 -12.69 -14.49
CA GLU A 31 -12.94 -11.90 -15.56
C GLU A 31 -12.07 -11.73 -16.83
N VAL A 32 -10.81 -12.19 -16.84
CA VAL A 32 -9.88 -12.00 -17.97
C VAL A 32 -9.99 -13.09 -19.06
N CYS A 33 -10.75 -14.18 -18.84
CA CYS A 33 -10.85 -15.29 -19.79
C CYS A 33 -11.83 -15.09 -20.96
N VAL A 34 -12.41 -13.90 -21.17
CA VAL A 34 -13.36 -13.66 -22.28
C VAL A 34 -12.69 -12.88 -23.41
N VAL A 35 -11.83 -13.54 -24.18
CA VAL A 35 -11.54 -13.12 -25.57
C VAL A 35 -11.65 -14.36 -26.47
N PRO A 36 -12.67 -14.45 -27.35
CA PRO A 36 -12.81 -15.57 -28.28
C PRO A 36 -11.79 -15.49 -29.43
N PRO A 37 -11.31 -16.63 -29.96
CA PRO A 37 -10.26 -16.63 -30.98
C PRO A 37 -10.87 -16.65 -32.38
N HIS A 38 -10.94 -15.54 -33.10
CA HIS A 38 -11.23 -15.59 -34.55
C HIS A 38 -10.43 -14.57 -35.40
N SER A 39 -9.37 -15.11 -36.02
CA SER A 39 -8.93 -15.00 -37.44
C SER A 39 -8.76 -13.65 -38.17
N HIS A 40 -7.49 -13.36 -38.53
CA HIS A 40 -6.92 -12.64 -39.72
C HIS A 40 -7.27 -11.14 -39.91
N SER A 41 -6.44 -10.20 -40.39
CA SER A 41 -5.14 -10.15 -41.07
C SER A 41 -4.52 -8.74 -40.94
N HIS A 42 -3.20 -8.64 -41.20
CA HIS A 42 -2.35 -7.44 -41.20
C HIS A 42 -2.94 -6.22 -41.95
N THR A 43 -3.04 -5.05 -41.29
CA THR A 43 -2.81 -3.72 -41.91
C THR A 43 -2.19 -2.76 -40.91
N SER A 44 -1.04 -2.22 -41.30
CA SER A 44 -0.24 -1.25 -40.55
C SER A 44 -0.95 0.10 -40.50
N SER A 45 -1.53 0.43 -39.35
CA SER A 45 -1.74 1.81 -38.89
C SER A 45 -1.87 1.73 -37.38
N TYR A 46 -0.79 2.00 -36.65
CA TYR A 46 -0.84 2.06 -35.19
C TYR A 46 -1.73 3.26 -34.81
N PRO A 47 -2.92 3.05 -34.23
CA PRO A 47 -3.55 4.14 -33.50
C PRO A 47 -2.62 4.40 -32.31
N SER A 48 -2.44 5.66 -31.92
CA SER A 48 -1.81 6.01 -30.66
C SER A 48 -2.63 5.41 -29.49
N VAL A 49 -2.37 4.15 -29.14
CA VAL A 49 -2.90 3.50 -27.94
C VAL A 49 -2.05 3.97 -26.77
N GLN A 50 -2.18 5.24 -26.42
CA GLN A 50 -1.64 5.80 -25.18
C GLN A 50 -2.81 6.25 -24.33
N SER A 51 -3.30 5.36 -23.45
CA SER A 51 -3.96 5.78 -22.19
C SER A 51 -4.41 4.64 -21.29
N ASN A 52 -4.73 3.43 -21.80
CA ASN A 52 -5.38 2.40 -20.96
C ASN A 52 -4.54 1.17 -20.59
N ALA A 53 -3.27 1.07 -20.99
CA ALA A 53 -2.41 -0.06 -20.60
C ALA A 53 -2.23 -0.18 -19.08
N PHE A 54 -2.28 0.94 -18.35
CA PHE A 54 -2.16 0.96 -16.89
C PHE A 54 -3.35 0.36 -16.15
N GLN A 55 -4.54 0.29 -16.77
CA GLN A 55 -5.72 -0.32 -16.14
C GLN A 55 -5.62 -1.85 -16.08
N PHE A 56 -4.75 -2.45 -16.91
CA PHE A 56 -4.52 -3.89 -16.95
C PHE A 56 -3.27 -4.32 -16.17
N LEU A 57 -2.49 -3.37 -15.64
CA LEU A 57 -1.37 -3.72 -14.77
C LEU A 57 -1.91 -4.16 -13.41
N PRO A 58 -1.34 -5.21 -12.79
CA PRO A 58 -1.65 -5.52 -11.40
C PRO A 58 -1.29 -4.34 -10.49
N PRO A 59 -2.12 -4.02 -9.49
CA PRO A 59 -1.83 -2.93 -8.56
C PRO A 59 -0.57 -3.23 -7.73
N LEU A 60 0.29 -2.22 -7.56
CA LEU A 60 1.47 -2.30 -6.70
C LEU A 60 1.11 -1.89 -5.28
N TYR A 61 1.17 -2.84 -4.34
CA TYR A 61 0.94 -2.57 -2.92
C TYR A 61 2.26 -2.26 -2.22
N ILE A 62 2.35 -1.08 -1.62
CA ILE A 62 3.50 -0.68 -0.79
C ILE A 62 3.06 -0.66 0.66
N ILE A 63 3.81 -1.37 1.51
CA ILE A 63 3.55 -1.47 2.94
C ILE A 63 4.64 -0.67 3.66
N THR A 64 4.23 0.37 4.38
CA THR A 64 5.14 1.23 5.15
C THR A 64 4.72 1.25 6.61
N PRO A 65 5.31 0.39 7.45
CA PRO A 65 5.17 0.54 8.88
C PRO A 65 5.93 1.80 9.34
N THR A 66 5.34 2.56 10.24
CA THR A 66 5.88 3.82 10.74
C THR A 66 5.50 4.03 12.21
N TYR A 67 6.18 4.93 12.91
CA TYR A 67 5.89 5.25 14.30
C TYR A 67 6.27 6.71 14.60
N ARG A 68 5.75 7.24 15.71
CA ARG A 68 5.94 8.65 16.06
C ARG A 68 7.40 8.97 16.36
N ARG A 69 7.99 9.85 15.56
CA ARG A 69 9.33 10.43 15.73
C ARG A 69 9.44 11.78 15.01
N PRO A 70 10.36 12.67 15.38
CA PRO A 70 10.50 13.99 14.74
C PRO A 70 10.67 13.92 13.22
N GLU A 71 11.27 12.85 12.71
CA GLU A 71 11.60 12.67 11.30
C GLU A 71 10.47 11.97 10.51
N GLN A 72 9.40 11.52 11.19
CA GLN A 72 8.34 10.71 10.61
C GLN A 72 7.69 11.40 9.41
N VAL A 73 7.22 12.63 9.59
CA VAL A 73 6.54 13.40 8.53
C VAL A 73 7.50 13.73 7.37
N PRO A 74 8.73 14.23 7.61
CA PRO A 74 9.72 14.41 6.54
C PRO A 74 10.03 13.15 5.74
N GLU A 75 10.20 12.01 6.40
CA GLU A 75 10.49 10.74 5.71
C GLU A 75 9.32 10.25 4.88
N LEU A 76 8.10 10.30 5.42
CA LEU A 76 6.89 9.96 4.68
C LEU A 76 6.65 10.92 3.51
N THR A 77 6.98 12.20 3.68
CA THR A 77 6.88 13.19 2.60
C THR A 77 7.82 12.85 1.45
N ARG A 78 9.09 12.54 1.75
CA ARG A 78 10.06 12.17 0.72
C ARG A 78 9.67 10.87 0.03
N LEU A 79 9.17 9.88 0.78
CA LEU A 79 8.66 8.64 0.20
C LEU A 79 7.46 8.92 -0.71
N ALA A 80 6.47 9.67 -0.23
CA ALA A 80 5.30 10.06 -1.00
C ALA A 80 5.68 10.70 -2.34
N GLN A 81 6.62 11.65 -2.34
CA GLN A 81 7.06 12.30 -3.57
C GLN A 81 7.58 11.31 -4.62
N THR A 82 8.33 10.29 -4.20
CA THR A 82 8.76 9.21 -5.09
C THR A 82 7.57 8.38 -5.58
N LEU A 83 6.62 8.07 -4.70
CA LEU A 83 5.48 7.20 -5.02
C LEU A 83 4.43 7.86 -5.92
N MET A 84 4.30 9.19 -5.92
CA MET A 84 3.36 9.92 -6.78
C MET A 84 3.59 9.67 -8.28
N HIS A 85 4.79 9.25 -8.67
CA HIS A 85 5.14 8.97 -10.07
C HIS A 85 4.87 7.51 -10.48
N VAL A 86 4.42 6.66 -9.55
CA VAL A 86 4.18 5.23 -9.80
C VAL A 86 2.70 4.99 -10.09
N PRO A 87 2.32 4.58 -11.30
CA PRO A 87 0.93 4.33 -11.66
C PRO A 87 0.40 3.06 -10.99
N ASN A 88 -0.91 3.01 -10.77
CA ASN A 88 -1.64 1.89 -10.16
C ASN A 88 -1.05 1.41 -8.82
N LEU A 89 -0.59 2.34 -7.98
CA LEU A 89 -0.09 2.05 -6.65
C LEU A 89 -1.20 2.12 -5.59
N HIS A 90 -1.07 1.32 -4.54
CA HIS A 90 -1.85 1.40 -3.31
C HIS A 90 -0.90 1.40 -2.11
N TRP A 91 -0.96 2.45 -1.29
CA TRP A 91 -0.04 2.66 -0.18
C TRP A 91 -0.68 2.33 1.18
N LEU A 92 -0.23 1.26 1.81
CA LEU A 92 -0.65 0.82 3.13
C LEU A 92 0.31 1.39 4.18
N VAL A 93 -0.13 2.40 4.93
CA VAL A 93 0.66 3.04 5.98
C VAL A 93 0.18 2.57 7.34
N ILE A 94 1.03 1.86 8.07
CA ILE A 94 0.68 1.27 9.37
C ILE A 94 1.41 2.03 10.47
N GLU A 95 0.68 2.78 11.28
CA GLU A 95 1.23 3.51 12.42
C GLU A 95 1.28 2.64 13.70
N ASP A 96 2.45 2.57 14.35
CA ASP A 96 2.57 2.12 15.75
C ASP A 96 2.05 3.21 16.69
N ALA A 97 0.73 3.33 16.76
CA ALA A 97 0.05 4.30 17.61
C ALA A 97 -1.22 3.71 18.22
N HIS A 98 -1.86 4.45 19.12
CA HIS A 98 -3.18 4.08 19.62
C HIS A 98 -4.29 4.50 18.66
N ASN A 99 -4.10 5.61 17.95
CA ASN A 99 -5.00 6.20 16.98
C ASN A 99 -4.18 6.73 15.81
N GLN A 100 -4.81 6.85 14.64
CA GLN A 100 -4.21 7.52 13.48
C GLN A 100 -3.87 8.96 13.83
N THR A 101 -2.64 9.37 13.57
CA THR A 101 -2.26 10.77 13.79
C THR A 101 -2.84 11.66 12.69
N THR A 102 -3.35 12.84 13.08
CA THR A 102 -3.83 13.85 12.13
C THR A 102 -2.74 14.26 11.14
N GLN A 103 -1.50 14.38 11.62
CA GLN A 103 -0.34 14.81 10.83
C GLN A 103 -0.05 13.87 9.66
N VAL A 104 -0.09 12.54 9.89
CA VAL A 104 0.11 11.56 8.83
C VAL A 104 -1.12 11.44 7.95
N THR A 105 -2.32 11.52 8.51
CA THR A 105 -3.57 11.49 7.73
C THR A 105 -3.63 12.65 6.73
N GLU A 106 -3.38 13.88 7.18
CA GLU A 106 -3.33 15.07 6.32
C GLU A 106 -2.24 14.98 5.27
N LEU A 107 -1.06 14.45 5.63
CA LEU A 107 0.02 14.20 4.67
C LEU A 107 -0.45 13.27 3.56
N LEU A 108 -1.02 12.10 3.91
CA LEU A 108 -1.48 11.10 2.95
C LEU A 108 -2.57 11.63 2.02
N GLN A 109 -3.55 12.35 2.58
CA GLN A 109 -4.63 12.98 1.81
C GLN A 109 -4.11 13.96 0.76
N ARG A 110 -3.04 14.71 1.06
CA ARG A 110 -2.45 15.69 0.13
C ARG A 110 -1.69 15.05 -1.03
N THR A 111 -1.31 13.77 -0.93
CA THR A 111 -0.50 13.10 -1.98
C THR A 111 -1.31 12.73 -3.22
N GLY A 112 -2.63 12.54 -3.09
CA GLY A 112 -3.47 11.97 -4.15
C GLY A 112 -3.22 10.49 -4.47
N ILE A 113 -2.30 9.84 -3.75
CA ILE A 113 -2.04 8.40 -3.88
C ILE A 113 -3.19 7.64 -3.21
N ARG A 114 -3.64 6.52 -3.77
CA ARG A 114 -4.60 5.64 -3.07
C ARG A 114 -3.91 5.04 -1.84
N PHE A 115 -4.50 5.20 -0.66
CA PHE A 115 -3.90 4.74 0.58
C PHE A 115 -4.91 4.14 1.55
N GLU A 116 -4.42 3.29 2.44
CA GLU A 116 -5.07 2.95 3.70
C GLU A 116 -4.15 3.36 4.86
N HIS A 117 -4.71 4.11 5.81
CA HIS A 117 -4.03 4.44 7.05
C HIS A 117 -4.49 3.42 8.10
N LEU A 118 -3.57 2.64 8.66
CA LEU A 118 -3.89 1.55 9.58
C LEU A 118 -3.13 1.71 10.89
N ILE A 119 -3.61 1.03 11.93
CA ILE A 119 -2.99 1.07 13.26
C ILE A 119 -2.44 -0.29 13.65
N GLY A 120 -1.12 -0.34 13.83
CA GLY A 120 -0.39 -1.47 14.38
C GLY A 120 -0.37 -1.42 15.91
N LYS A 121 -1.54 -1.49 16.56
CA LYS A 121 -1.67 -1.28 18.02
C LYS A 121 -0.71 -2.16 18.83
N LEU A 122 0.27 -1.55 19.48
CA LEU A 122 1.02 -2.18 20.57
C LEU A 122 0.13 -2.27 21.82
N ILE A 123 -0.67 -3.34 21.95
CA ILE A 123 -1.14 -3.75 23.29
C ILE A 123 0.12 -4.15 24.08
N ARG A 124 0.70 -3.22 24.85
CA ARG A 124 1.60 -3.56 25.95
C ARG A 124 0.72 -4.16 27.03
N THR A 125 0.59 -5.48 27.07
CA THR A 125 0.17 -6.15 28.30
C THR A 125 1.17 -5.68 29.37
N LYS A 126 0.67 -5.18 30.50
CA LYS A 126 1.48 -4.62 31.60
C LYS A 126 2.60 -5.59 31.99
N ILE A 127 3.80 -5.42 31.43
CA ILE A 127 5.02 -5.74 32.15
C ILE A 127 5.35 -4.45 32.87
N THR A 128 4.86 -4.36 34.11
CA THR A 128 5.33 -3.44 35.13
C THR A 128 6.85 -3.38 35.06
N CYS A 129 7.37 -2.19 34.77
CA CYS A 129 8.75 -1.85 35.06
C CYS A 129 8.85 -1.78 36.60
N PHE A 130 9.03 -2.93 37.24
CA PHE A 130 9.68 -3.02 38.54
C PHE A 130 11.17 -3.16 38.25
N MET A 131 11.86 -2.02 38.14
CA MET A 131 13.26 -1.87 38.52
C MET A 131 13.44 -0.39 38.90
N LEU A 132 13.13 -0.10 40.16
CA LEU A 132 13.95 0.80 40.97
C LEU A 132 15.19 0.01 41.39
#